data_AF-A0AAN9IRA9-F1
#
_entry.id   AF-A0AAN9IRA9-F1
#
_cell.length_a   1.000
_cell.length_b   1.000
_cell.length_c   1.000
_cell.angle_alpha   90.00
_cell.angle_beta   90.00
_cell.angle_gamma   90.00
#
_symmetry.space_group_name_H-M   'P 1'
#
loop_
_entity.id
_entity.type
_entity.pdbx_description
1 polymer ?
#
loop_
_entity_poly.entity_id
_entity_poly.type
_entity_poly.pdbx_seq_one_letter_code
_entity_poly.pdbx_strand_id
1 'polypeptide(L)'
;MRGIGGPLLCIGDLLNDVGEEGQTSPAPPPPPSLLNDAPLPDLTKLFQDNYDHLNSALSGTDHSWTSLTLKLCTALETANQLVQSTNANVASLLEKVEELQKIVKRGDSAMSAAKTVYYASQDNHSGEMK
;
A
#
# COMPACT_ATOMS: atom_id res chain seq x y z
N MET A 1 36.81 53.22 -8.32
CA MET A 1 35.58 52.42 -8.40
C MET A 1 35.64 51.35 -7.33
N ARG A 2 35.08 51.59 -6.14
CA ARG A 2 34.95 50.54 -5.11
C ARG A 2 33.69 49.74 -5.44
N GLY A 3 33.86 48.64 -6.16
CA GLY A 3 32.83 47.61 -6.25
C GLY A 3 32.78 46.90 -4.90
N ILE A 4 31.76 47.19 -4.10
CA ILE A 4 31.45 46.44 -2.89
C ILE A 4 30.87 45.11 -3.37
N GLY A 5 31.70 44.07 -3.43
CA GLY A 5 31.23 42.71 -3.60
C GLY A 5 30.47 42.32 -2.33
N GLY A 6 29.17 42.08 -2.45
CA GLY A 6 28.37 41.54 -1.36
C GLY A 6 28.88 40.17 -0.91
N PRO A 7 28.42 39.66 0.25
CA PRO A 7 28.78 38.33 0.71
C PRO A 7 28.40 37.30 -0.35
N LEU A 8 29.33 36.41 -0.68
CA LEU A 8 29.03 35.26 -1.52
C LEU A 8 27.98 34.42 -0.78
N LEU A 9 26.81 34.23 -1.40
CA LEU A 9 25.79 33.33 -0.88
C LEU A 9 26.41 31.94 -0.73
N CYS A 10 26.32 31.38 0.47
CA CYS A 10 26.82 30.04 0.71
C CYS A 10 25.94 29.04 -0.05
N ILE A 11 26.49 27.87 -0.42
CA ILE A 11 25.68 26.76 -0.95
C ILE A 11 24.46 26.48 -0.04
N GLY A 12 24.59 26.71 1.28
CA GLY A 12 23.50 26.58 2.24
C GLY A 12 22.32 27.54 2.01
N ASP A 13 22.56 28.77 1.54
CA ASP A 13 21.48 29.74 1.27
C ASP A 13 20.67 29.34 0.03
N LEU A 14 21.32 28.69 -0.95
CA LEU A 14 20.70 28.22 -2.19
C LEU A 14 19.85 26.96 -1.98
N LEU A 15 20.26 26.08 -1.06
CA LEU A 15 19.55 24.83 -0.78
C LEU A 15 18.34 25.02 0.15
N ASN A 16 18.22 26.16 0.81
CA ASN A 16 17.11 26.47 1.69
C ASN A 16 15.76 26.62 0.94
N ASP A 17 15.80 27.06 -0.33
CA ASP A 17 14.62 27.21 -1.20
C ASP A 17 14.09 25.86 -1.75
N VAL A 18 14.89 24.80 -1.69
CA VAL A 18 14.55 23.45 -2.21
C VAL A 18 13.84 22.58 -1.14
N GLY A 19 13.42 23.19 -0.03
CA GLY A 19 12.68 22.52 1.05
C GLY A 19 11.29 23.10 1.32
N GLU A 20 10.90 24.22 0.70
CA GLU A 20 9.59 24.85 0.91
C GLU A 20 8.64 24.56 -0.26
N GLU A 21 8.30 23.29 -0.44
CA GLU A 21 7.10 22.93 -1.19
C GLU A 21 5.87 23.04 -0.29
N GLY A 22 5.05 24.03 -0.62
CA GLY A 22 3.91 24.48 0.18
C GLY A 22 2.99 23.35 0.63
N GLN A 23 2.53 23.47 1.87
CA GLN A 23 1.45 22.68 2.45
C GLN A 23 0.19 22.79 1.58
N THR A 24 0.05 21.89 0.60
CA THR A 24 -1.25 21.65 -0.03
C THR A 24 -2.03 20.69 0.86
N SER A 25 -3.09 21.24 1.47
CA SER A 25 -4.12 20.52 2.23
C SER A 25 -4.48 19.18 1.56
N PRO A 26 -4.65 18.07 2.32
CA PRO A 26 -4.91 16.77 1.73
C PRO A 26 -6.27 16.77 1.03
N ALA A 27 -6.26 16.58 -0.29
CA ALA A 27 -7.47 16.32 -1.07
C ALA A 27 -8.12 15.00 -0.60
N PRO A 28 -9.46 14.90 -0.61
CA PRO A 28 -10.16 13.69 -0.20
C PRO A 28 -9.79 12.50 -1.12
N PRO A 29 -9.75 11.27 -0.58
CA PRO A 29 -9.37 10.10 -1.36
C PRO A 29 -10.36 9.86 -2.51
N PRO A 30 -9.87 9.49 -3.72
CA PRO A 30 -10.75 9.17 -4.83
C PRO A 30 -11.55 7.89 -4.54
N PRO A 31 -12.74 7.72 -5.14
CA PRO A 31 -13.53 6.51 -5.00
C PRO A 31 -12.74 5.29 -5.52
N PRO A 32 -13.05 4.07 -5.04
CA PRO A 32 -12.32 2.86 -5.43
C PRO A 32 -12.50 2.66 -6.94
N SER A 33 -11.47 2.99 -7.69
CA SER A 33 -11.44 2.74 -9.12
C SER A 33 -11.38 1.24 -9.31
N LEU A 34 -12.37 0.73 -10.04
CA LEU A 34 -12.39 -0.62 -10.60
C LEU A 34 -10.99 -0.99 -11.08
N LEU A 35 -10.53 -2.16 -10.64
CA LEU A 35 -9.23 -2.76 -10.98
C LEU A 35 -8.88 -2.48 -12.44
N ASN A 36 -8.03 -1.48 -12.66
CA ASN A 36 -7.42 -1.28 -13.95
C ASN A 36 -6.50 -2.48 -14.16
N ASP A 37 -6.86 -3.32 -15.11
CA ASP A 37 -6.14 -4.51 -15.60
C ASP A 37 -4.85 -4.11 -16.35
N ALA A 38 -4.19 -3.04 -15.89
CA ALA A 38 -2.92 -2.61 -16.39
C ALA A 38 -1.86 -3.63 -15.93
N PRO A 39 -0.96 -4.08 -16.82
CA PRO A 39 0.15 -4.94 -16.42
C PRO A 39 0.90 -4.25 -15.29
N LEU A 40 0.92 -4.90 -14.13
CA LEU A 40 1.68 -4.39 -12.99
C LEU A 40 3.13 -4.25 -13.46
N PRO A 41 3.69 -3.03 -13.47
CA PRO A 41 5.03 -2.84 -13.99
C PRO A 41 6.00 -3.65 -13.13
N ASP A 42 6.95 -4.33 -13.78
CA ASP A 42 8.04 -5.01 -13.10
C ASP A 42 8.88 -3.98 -12.36
N LEU A 43 8.59 -3.80 -11.06
CA LEU A 43 9.26 -2.82 -10.20
C LEU A 43 10.76 -3.10 -10.11
N THR A 44 11.18 -4.37 -10.18
CA THR A 44 12.60 -4.73 -10.13
C THR A 44 13.31 -4.24 -11.37
N LYS A 45 12.70 -4.44 -12.55
CA LYS A 45 13.24 -3.92 -13.80
C LYS A 45 13.25 -2.38 -13.83
N LEU A 46 12.17 -1.74 -13.42
CA LEU A 46 12.11 -0.27 -13.36
C LEU A 46 13.15 0.31 -12.40
N PHE A 47 13.37 -0.32 -11.25
CA PHE A 47 14.40 0.11 -10.31
C PHE A 47 15.79 0.01 -10.94
N GLN A 48 16.10 -1.14 -11.56
CA GLN A 48 17.38 -1.35 -12.22
C GLN A 48 17.64 -0.32 -13.32
N ASP A 49 16.67 -0.08 -14.20
CA ASP A 49 16.79 0.89 -15.29
C ASP A 49 17.05 2.32 -14.78
N ASN A 50 16.37 2.74 -13.70
CA ASN A 50 16.58 4.06 -13.10
C ASN A 50 17.94 4.15 -12.35
N TYR A 51 18.37 3.06 -11.73
CA TYR A 51 19.67 2.99 -11.07
C TYR A 51 20.83 3.07 -12.07
N ASP A 52 20.70 2.41 -13.21
CA ASP A 52 21.70 2.46 -14.29
C ASP A 52 21.79 3.87 -14.89
N HIS A 53 20.66 4.55 -15.09
CA HIS A 53 20.64 5.96 -15.48
C HIS A 53 21.32 6.87 -14.46
N LEU A 54 21.10 6.64 -13.16
CA LEU A 54 21.77 7.40 -12.11
C LEU A 54 23.30 7.19 -12.15
N ASN A 55 23.76 5.95 -12.30
CA ASN A 55 25.19 5.65 -12.43
C ASN A 55 25.82 6.31 -13.66
N SER A 56 25.09 6.35 -14.78
CA SER A 56 25.53 7.05 -15.99
C SER A 56 25.66 8.56 -15.73
N ALA A 57 24.67 9.18 -15.08
CA ALA A 57 24.70 10.62 -14.76
C ALA A 57 25.81 10.98 -13.75
N LEU A 58 26.07 10.10 -12.78
CA LEU A 58 27.16 10.27 -11.81
C LEU A 58 28.55 10.17 -12.46
N SER A 59 28.67 9.39 -13.53
CA SER A 59 29.91 9.25 -14.31
C SER A 59 30.06 10.36 -15.36
N GLY A 60 28.97 11.05 -15.67
CA GLY A 60 28.90 12.16 -16.61
C GLY A 60 29.28 13.50 -15.99
N THR A 61 29.16 14.56 -16.79
CA THR A 61 29.35 15.95 -16.34
C THR A 61 28.01 16.65 -16.08
N ASP A 62 26.89 15.95 -16.26
CA ASP A 62 25.55 16.50 -16.15
C ASP A 62 25.04 16.49 -14.71
N HIS A 63 24.35 17.56 -14.32
CA HIS A 63 23.77 17.69 -12.98
C HIS A 63 22.44 16.94 -12.83
N SER A 64 22.08 16.05 -13.77
CA SER A 64 20.83 15.29 -13.72
C SER A 64 20.80 14.29 -12.57
N TRP A 65 21.96 13.92 -12.02
CA TRP A 65 22.09 12.97 -10.92
C TRP A 65 21.30 13.39 -9.67
N THR A 66 21.15 14.69 -9.40
CA THR A 66 20.36 15.18 -8.25
C THR A 66 18.88 14.87 -8.43
N SER A 67 18.34 15.17 -9.61
CA SER A 67 16.96 14.86 -9.98
C SER A 67 16.69 13.35 -10.03
N LEU A 68 17.62 12.57 -10.58
CA LEU A 68 17.54 11.11 -10.61
C LEU A 68 17.60 10.49 -9.22
N THR A 69 18.45 11.02 -8.34
CA THR A 69 18.53 10.58 -6.94
C THR A 69 17.22 10.86 -6.22
N LEU A 70 16.67 12.08 -6.34
CA LEU A 70 15.40 12.44 -5.72
C LEU A 70 14.27 11.52 -6.23
N LYS A 71 14.20 11.30 -7.54
CA LYS A 71 13.21 10.40 -8.16
C LYS A 71 13.30 8.98 -7.60
N LEU A 72 14.51 8.46 -7.41
CA LEU A 72 14.74 7.12 -6.85
C LEU A 72 14.32 7.06 -5.38
N CYS A 73 14.66 8.09 -4.58
CA CYS A 73 14.22 8.20 -3.18
C CYS A 73 12.69 8.25 -3.07
N THR A 74 12.01 9.09 -3.85
CA THR A 74 10.54 9.19 -3.85
C THR A 74 9.89 7.88 -4.29
N ALA A 75 10.46 7.19 -5.29
CA ALA A 75 9.97 5.89 -5.73
C ALA A 75 10.11 4.82 -4.64
N LEU A 76 11.25 4.79 -3.94
CA LEU A 76 11.47 3.88 -2.81
C LEU A 76 10.53 4.17 -1.64
N GLU A 77 10.32 5.43 -1.31
CA GLU A 77 9.36 5.82 -0.28
C GLU A 77 7.93 5.39 -0.63
N THR A 78 7.52 5.61 -1.88
CA THR A 78 6.21 5.16 -2.39
C THR A 78 6.08 3.63 -2.32
N ALA A 79 7.11 2.89 -2.71
CA ALA A 79 7.13 1.43 -2.61
C ALA A 79 7.04 0.96 -1.16
N ASN A 80 7.74 1.62 -0.23
CA ASN A 80 7.66 1.33 1.20
C ASN A 80 6.24 1.58 1.75
N GLN A 81 5.60 2.70 1.38
CA GLN A 81 4.21 2.98 1.75
C GLN A 81 3.24 1.94 1.19
N LEU A 82 3.45 1.47 -0.04
CA LEU A 82 2.65 0.42 -0.66
C LEU A 82 2.76 -0.91 0.13
N VAL A 83 3.98 -1.31 0.52
CA VAL A 83 4.20 -2.51 1.33
C VAL A 83 3.53 -2.37 2.70
N GLN A 84 3.67 -1.23 3.36
CA GLN A 84 3.04 -0.97 4.66
C GLN A 84 1.51 -1.03 4.58
N SER A 85 0.91 -0.35 3.59
CA SER A 85 -0.53 -0.37 3.36
C SER A 85 -1.03 -1.78 3.04
N THR A 86 -0.31 -2.51 2.19
CA THR A 86 -0.66 -3.90 1.84
C THR A 86 -0.64 -4.81 3.07
N ASN A 87 0.41 -4.73 3.90
CA ASN A 87 0.50 -5.52 5.12
C ASN A 87 -0.63 -5.19 6.11
N ALA A 88 -0.96 -3.90 6.29
CA ALA A 88 -2.07 -3.48 7.14
C ALA A 88 -3.42 -4.04 6.63
N ASN A 89 -3.66 -3.97 5.31
CA ASN A 89 -4.86 -4.51 4.68
C ASN A 89 -4.95 -6.03 4.81
N VAL A 90 -3.84 -6.75 4.61
CA VAL A 90 -3.77 -8.21 4.79
C VAL A 90 -4.05 -8.60 6.24
N ALA A 91 -3.50 -7.86 7.21
CA ALA A 91 -3.78 -8.10 8.62
C ALA A 91 -5.27 -7.89 8.97
N SER A 92 -5.88 -6.82 8.47
CA SER A 92 -7.31 -6.56 8.66
C SER A 92 -8.18 -7.62 7.98
N LEU A 93 -7.81 -8.05 6.78
CA LEU A 93 -8.49 -9.13 6.07
C LEU A 93 -8.42 -10.44 6.86
N LEU A 94 -7.26 -10.77 7.42
CA LEU A 94 -7.08 -11.96 8.24
C LEU A 94 -8.01 -11.96 9.46
N GLU A 95 -8.12 -10.83 10.16
CA GLU A 95 -9.05 -10.67 11.29
C GLU A 95 -10.50 -10.93 10.86
N LYS A 96 -10.92 -10.36 9.72
CA LYS A 96 -12.27 -10.55 9.18
C LYS A 96 -12.54 -11.99 8.79
N VAL A 97 -11.56 -12.68 8.21
CA VAL A 97 -11.66 -14.11 7.85
C VAL A 97 -11.78 -14.96 9.13
N GLU A 98 -11.05 -14.65 10.19
CA GLU A 98 -11.17 -15.35 11.47
C GLU A 98 -12.55 -15.16 12.10
N GLU A 99 -13.10 -13.95 12.05
CA GLU A 99 -14.46 -13.65 12.51
C GLU A 99 -15.50 -14.47 11.72
N LEU A 100 -15.39 -14.49 10.39
CA LEU A 100 -16.26 -15.29 9.53
C LEU A 100 -16.15 -16.79 9.84
N GLN A 101 -14.94 -17.30 10.10
CA GLN A 101 -14.74 -18.70 10.47
C GLN A 101 -15.50 -19.05 11.77
N LYS A 102 -15.49 -18.16 12.77
CA LYS A 102 -16.24 -18.34 14.02
C LYS A 102 -17.75 -18.38 13.77
N ILE A 103 -18.25 -17.54 12.86
CA ILE A 103 -19.67 -17.51 12.47
C ILE A 103 -20.06 -18.82 11.77
N VAL A 104 -19.25 -19.29 10.82
CA VAL A 104 -19.49 -20.56 10.11
C VAL A 104 -19.56 -21.74 11.08
N LYS A 105 -18.58 -21.88 12.00
CA LYS A 105 -18.58 -22.95 13.01
C LYS A 105 -19.83 -22.93 13.89
N ARG A 106 -20.34 -21.74 14.22
CA ARG A 106 -21.58 -21.56 14.97
C ARG A 106 -22.79 -22.01 14.15
N GLY A 107 -22.82 -21.63 12.87
CA GLY A 107 -23.84 -22.08 11.92
C GLY A 107 -23.89 -23.59 11.78
N ASP A 108 -22.73 -24.24 11.62
CA ASP A 108 -22.62 -25.70 11.53
C ASP A 108 -23.11 -26.39 12.81
N SER A 109 -22.77 -25.83 13.98
CA SER A 109 -23.23 -26.34 15.27
C SER A 109 -24.76 -26.25 15.41
N ALA A 110 -25.34 -25.12 15.02
CA ALA A 110 -26.79 -24.92 15.05
C ALA A 110 -27.51 -25.85 14.06
N MET A 111 -26.95 -26.05 12.86
CA MET A 111 -27.48 -26.98 11.86
C MET A 111 -27.46 -28.42 12.37
N SER A 112 -26.36 -28.84 13.01
CA SER A 112 -26.24 -30.17 13.62
C SER A 112 -27.28 -30.38 14.73
N ALA A 113 -27.48 -29.38 15.60
CA ALA A 113 -28.49 -29.42 16.65
C ALA A 113 -29.91 -29.51 16.06
N ALA A 114 -30.24 -28.70 15.05
CA ALA A 114 -31.53 -28.73 14.38
C ALA A 114 -31.80 -30.08 13.70
N LYS A 115 -30.78 -30.66 13.04
CA LYS A 115 -30.87 -31.98 12.42
C LYS A 115 -31.15 -33.08 13.44
N THR A 116 -30.54 -32.99 14.63
CA THR A 116 -30.78 -33.93 15.74
C THR A 116 -32.23 -33.87 16.23
N VAL A 117 -32.76 -32.67 16.45
CA VAL A 117 -34.17 -32.47 16.86
C VAL A 117 -35.15 -32.97 15.79
N TYR A 118 -34.85 -32.71 14.52
CA TYR A 118 -35.69 -33.15 13.40
C TYR A 118 -35.81 -34.68 13.35
N TYR A 119 -34.71 -35.42 13.43
CA TYR A 119 -34.77 -36.88 13.45
C TYR A 119 -35.42 -37.44 14.71
N ALA A 120 -35.13 -36.87 15.89
CA ALA A 120 -35.81 -37.26 17.13
C ALA A 120 -37.33 -37.08 17.06
N SER A 121 -37.81 -36.07 16.33
CA SER A 121 -39.24 -35.83 16.12
C SER A 121 -39.86 -36.79 15.10
N GLN A 122 -39.08 -37.30 14.15
CA GLN A 122 -39.52 -38.24 13.11
C GLN A 122 -39.65 -39.68 13.65
N ASP A 123 -38.76 -40.10 14.55
CA ASP A 123 -38.83 -41.43 15.21
C ASP A 123 -40.07 -41.55 16.12
N ASN A 124 -40.49 -40.47 16.77
CA ASN A 124 -41.67 -40.46 17.64
C ASN A 124 -42.99 -40.64 16.86
N HIS A 125 -43.05 -40.31 15.56
CA HIS A 125 -44.25 -40.46 14.74
C HIS A 125 -44.43 -41.86 14.11
N SER A 126 -43.40 -42.73 14.12
CA SER A 126 -43.53 -44.13 13.69
C SER A 126 -44.02 -45.07 14.81
N GLY A 127 -43.99 -44.63 16.07
CA GLY A 127 -44.39 -45.45 17.22
C GLY A 127 -45.87 -45.38 17.60
N GLU A 128 -46.62 -44.39 17.11
CA GLU A 128 -48.01 -44.11 17.54
C GLU A 128 -49.10 -44.71 16.65
N MET A 129 -48.75 -45.41 15.57
CA MET A 129 -49.70 -46.18 14.73
C MET A 129 -49.49 -47.69 14.91
N LYS A 130 -49.84 -48.26 16.06
CA LYS A 130 -50.03 -49.71 16.19
C LYS A 130 -51.08 -50.07 17.23
#